data_AF-U6DTH7-F1
#
_entry.id   AF-U6DTH7-F1
#
_cell.length_a   1.000
_cell.length_b   1.000
_cell.length_c   1.000
_cell.angle_alpha   90.00
_cell.angle_beta   90.00
_cell.angle_gamma   90.00
#
_symmetry.space_group_name_H-M   'P 1'
#
loop_
_entity.id
_entity.type
_entity.pdbx_description
1 polymer ?
#
loop_
_entity_poly.entity_id
_entity_poly.type
_entity_poly.pdbx_seq_one_letter_code
_entity_poly.pdbx_strand_id
1 'polypeptide(L)'
;FIPVASIAFLPASCLFTCLPRCLIRRTSDILSKYLPVKIEQVVCCRLTPLQTELYKRFLRQAKPAEELREGKMTMSSLSSITLLKKLCNHPALIYDKCVEEEDGFEGALEIFPPGYSSKALEPQLSGKMLVLDYILAVTRSRSSDKVVLVSNYTQTLDLFEKLCRAR
;
A
#
# COMPACT_ATOMS: atom_id res chain seq x y z
N PHE A 1 8.14 35.48 24.14
CA PHE A 1 8.36 35.16 22.71
C PHE A 1 9.80 34.73 22.54
N ILE A 2 10.07 33.42 22.62
CA ILE A 2 11.40 32.88 22.32
C ILE A 2 11.42 32.65 20.80
N PRO A 3 12.38 33.21 20.06
CA PRO A 3 12.40 33.11 18.61
C PRO A 3 12.54 31.64 18.20
N VAL A 4 11.67 31.22 17.28
CA VAL A 4 11.54 29.84 16.78
C VAL A 4 12.85 29.30 16.16
N ALA A 5 13.80 30.20 15.84
CA ALA A 5 15.11 29.88 15.29
C ALA A 5 16.08 29.21 16.30
N SER A 6 15.92 29.40 17.62
CA SER A 6 16.86 28.82 18.60
C SER A 6 16.60 27.35 18.93
N ILE A 7 15.51 26.75 18.44
CA ILE A 7 15.16 25.35 18.72
C ILE A 7 16.04 24.37 17.90
N ALA A 8 16.58 24.80 16.76
CA ALA A 8 17.31 23.92 15.85
C ALA A 8 18.71 23.47 16.32
N PHE A 9 19.28 24.13 17.34
CA PHE A 9 20.65 23.88 17.82
C PHE A 9 20.75 23.41 19.28
N LEU A 10 19.61 23.13 19.94
CA LEU A 10 19.62 22.64 21.30
C LEU A 10 19.95 21.13 21.32
N PRO A 11 20.92 20.68 22.14
CA PRO A 11 21.21 19.26 22.29
C PRO A 11 19.94 18.53 22.73
N ALA A 12 19.76 17.28 22.27
CA ALA A 12 18.52 16.50 22.46
C ALA A 12 17.99 16.51 23.91
N SER A 13 18.89 16.63 24.90
CA SER A 13 18.58 16.77 26.33
C SER A 13 17.76 18.01 26.69
N CYS A 14 17.96 19.15 26.02
CA CYS A 14 17.19 20.36 26.28
C CYS A 14 15.80 20.36 25.62
N LEU A 15 15.60 19.52 24.59
CA LEU A 15 14.30 19.31 23.99
C LEU A 15 13.34 18.65 25.00
N PHE A 16 13.82 17.65 25.75
CA PHE A 16 13.04 16.92 26.76
C PHE A 16 12.57 17.80 27.94
N THR A 17 13.28 18.87 28.27
CA THR A 17 12.92 19.76 29.40
C THR A 17 11.94 20.87 29.02
N CYS A 18 11.95 21.32 27.76
CA CYS A 18 11.04 22.35 27.25
C CYS A 18 9.72 21.78 26.70
N LEU A 19 9.76 20.62 26.02
CA LEU A 19 8.58 20.00 25.40
C LEU A 19 7.39 19.75 26.35
N PRO A 20 7.55 19.21 27.58
CA PRO A 20 6.40 18.91 28.44
C PRO A 20 5.69 20.15 28.99
N ARG A 21 6.29 21.35 28.90
CA ARG A 21 5.65 22.62 29.30
C ARG A 21 4.79 23.24 28.19
N CYS A 22 5.01 22.85 26.94
CA CYS A 22 4.35 23.43 25.77
C CYS A 22 3.59 22.40 24.91
N LEU A 23 3.77 21.10 25.17
CA LEU A 23 3.19 20.01 24.39
C LEU A 23 2.57 18.97 25.31
N ILE A 24 1.24 18.82 25.24
CA ILE A 24 0.52 17.76 25.94
C ILE A 24 0.57 16.49 25.08
N ARG A 25 1.25 15.46 25.58
CA ARG A 25 1.28 14.12 24.99
C ARG A 25 0.62 13.14 25.96
N ARG A 26 -0.61 12.71 25.67
CA ARG A 26 -1.25 11.58 26.37
C ARG A 26 -1.03 10.32 25.54
N THR A 27 -0.40 9.30 26.12
CA THR A 27 -0.31 7.99 25.47
C THR A 27 -1.65 7.26 25.56
N SER A 28 -1.94 6.40 24.58
CA SER A 28 -3.19 5.63 24.52
C SER A 28 -3.39 4.69 25.72
N ASP A 29 -2.38 4.52 26.56
CA ASP A 29 -2.38 3.67 27.75
C ASP A 29 -3.37 4.12 28.82
N ILE A 30 -3.75 5.41 28.85
CA ILE A 30 -4.77 5.92 29.79
C ILE A 30 -6.19 5.51 29.35
N LEU A 31 -6.40 5.28 28.05
CA LEU A 31 -7.69 4.93 27.44
C LEU A 31 -7.98 3.41 27.49
N SER A 32 -6.95 2.58 27.66
CA SER A 32 -7.09 1.11 27.72
C SER A 32 -7.93 0.60 28.90
N LYS A 33 -8.11 1.42 29.95
CA LYS A 33 -8.97 1.10 31.10
C LYS A 33 -10.47 1.21 30.81
N TYR A 34 -10.86 1.91 29.73
CA TYR A 34 -12.26 2.20 29.41
C TYR A 34 -12.67 1.74 28.01
N LEU A 35 -11.71 1.35 27.17
CA LEU A 35 -11.97 0.83 25.83
C LEU A 35 -11.80 -0.70 25.78
N PRO A 36 -12.56 -1.40 24.93
CA PRO A 36 -12.35 -2.82 24.65
C PRO A 36 -10.92 -3.10 24.20
N VAL A 37 -10.46 -4.33 24.45
CA VAL A 37 -9.11 -4.78 24.08
C VAL A 37 -8.89 -4.58 22.58
N LYS A 38 -7.89 -3.76 22.24
CA LYS A 38 -7.45 -3.59 20.85
C LYS A 38 -6.57 -4.77 20.47
N ILE A 39 -6.98 -5.51 19.43
CA ILE A 39 -6.19 -6.60 18.85
C ILE A 39 -5.60 -6.10 17.53
N GLU A 40 -4.28 -6.18 17.39
CA GLU A 40 -3.56 -5.82 16.16
C GLU A 40 -3.01 -7.10 15.52
N GLN A 41 -3.30 -7.30 14.23
CA GLN A 41 -2.83 -8.46 13.48
C GLN A 41 -2.19 -8.02 12.17
N VAL A 42 -0.97 -8.50 11.91
CA VAL A 42 -0.26 -8.29 10.64
C VAL A 42 -0.43 -9.53 9.78
N VAL A 43 -1.13 -9.41 8.65
CA VAL A 43 -1.40 -10.53 7.74
C VAL A 43 -0.45 -10.49 6.54
N CYS A 44 0.47 -11.45 6.48
CA CYS A 44 1.39 -11.61 5.35
C CYS A 44 0.69 -12.31 4.18
N CYS A 45 0.27 -11.52 3.19
CA CYS A 45 -0.38 -12.04 1.97
C CYS A 45 0.69 -12.42 0.94
N ARG A 46 0.65 -13.66 0.42
CA ARG A 46 1.52 -14.09 -0.69
C ARG A 46 1.05 -13.47 -2.02
N LEU A 47 1.97 -13.17 -2.92
CA LEU A 47 1.65 -12.72 -4.28
C LEU A 47 1.04 -13.87 -5.09
N THR A 48 0.12 -13.54 -5.99
CA THR A 48 -0.44 -14.51 -6.93
C THR A 48 0.59 -14.89 -8.00
N PRO A 49 0.38 -15.99 -8.76
CA PRO A 49 1.25 -16.35 -9.87
C PRO A 49 1.38 -15.22 -10.90
N LEU A 50 0.26 -14.58 -11.26
CA LEU A 50 0.22 -13.41 -12.16
C LEU A 50 1.07 -12.25 -11.61
N GLN A 51 0.83 -11.86 -10.35
CA GLN A 51 1.60 -10.78 -9.72
C GLN A 51 3.09 -11.08 -9.68
N THR A 52 3.46 -12.32 -9.37
CA THR A 52 4.85 -12.75 -9.27
C THR A 52 5.55 -12.66 -10.61
N GLU A 53 4.91 -13.08 -11.68
CA GLU A 53 5.51 -13.04 -13.02
C GLU A 53 5.64 -11.60 -13.53
N LEU A 54 4.60 -10.77 -13.37
CA LEU A 54 4.66 -9.34 -13.69
C LEU A 54 5.76 -8.63 -12.89
N TYR A 55 5.90 -8.95 -11.60
CA TYR A 55 6.92 -8.37 -10.74
C TYR A 55 8.34 -8.74 -11.21
N LYS A 56 8.57 -10.01 -11.54
CA LYS A 56 9.86 -10.49 -12.06
C LYS A 56 10.20 -9.86 -13.41
N ARG A 57 9.22 -9.78 -14.33
CA ARG A 57 9.41 -9.19 -15.66
C ARG A 57 9.77 -7.72 -15.56
N PHE A 58 9.04 -6.96 -14.74
CA PHE A 58 9.33 -5.55 -14.49
C PHE A 58 10.76 -5.33 -13.98
N LEU A 59 11.19 -6.12 -12.98
CA LEU A 59 12.55 -5.99 -12.44
C LEU A 59 13.66 -6.31 -13.47
N ARG A 60 13.40 -7.24 -14.40
CA ARG A 60 14.36 -7.60 -15.45
C ARG A 60 14.51 -6.51 -16.52
N GLN A 61 13.40 -5.85 -16.88
CA GLN A 61 13.36 -4.84 -17.92
C GLN A 61 13.79 -3.47 -17.39
N ALA A 62 13.14 -2.98 -16.33
CA ALA A 62 13.40 -1.64 -15.80
C ALA A 62 14.74 -1.52 -15.04
N LYS A 63 15.35 -2.65 -14.62
CA LYS A 63 16.63 -2.74 -13.88
C LYS A 63 16.85 -1.61 -12.84
N PRO A 64 15.86 -1.29 -11.99
CA PRO A 64 15.93 -0.10 -11.12
C PRO A 64 17.08 -0.17 -10.10
N ALA A 65 17.54 -1.37 -9.76
CA ALA A 65 18.66 -1.58 -8.84
C ALA A 65 20.02 -1.18 -9.43
N GLU A 66 20.21 -1.35 -10.75
CA GLU A 66 21.47 -0.96 -11.41
C GLU A 66 21.52 0.56 -11.59
N GLU A 67 20.41 1.20 -11.97
CA GLU A 67 20.31 2.67 -12.06
C GLU A 67 20.66 3.36 -10.73
N LEU A 68 20.18 2.80 -9.62
CA LEU A 68 20.45 3.32 -8.29
C LEU A 68 21.93 3.15 -7.88
N ARG A 69 22.58 2.05 -8.31
CA ARG A 69 23.98 1.76 -7.96
C ARG A 69 24.96 2.68 -8.68
N GLU A 70 24.58 3.23 -9.83
CA GLU A 70 25.35 4.24 -10.56
C GLU A 70 25.22 5.66 -9.97
N GLY A 71 24.54 5.83 -8.83
CA GLY A 71 24.41 7.12 -8.14
C GLY A 71 23.43 8.09 -8.83
N LYS A 72 22.77 7.66 -9.90
CA LYS A 72 21.65 8.37 -10.51
C LYS A 72 20.39 8.08 -9.69
N MET A 73 20.13 8.88 -8.65
CA MET A 73 18.76 9.00 -8.13
C MET A 73 17.89 9.69 -9.19
N THR A 74 17.54 8.97 -10.24
CA THR A 74 16.61 9.41 -11.27
C THR A 74 15.17 9.27 -10.75
N MET A 75 14.28 10.14 -11.24
CA MET A 75 12.83 10.03 -11.04
C MET A 75 12.27 8.63 -11.36
N SER A 76 12.99 7.84 -12.17
CA SER A 76 12.75 6.44 -12.55
C SER A 76 12.68 5.44 -11.37
N SER A 77 13.50 5.62 -10.32
CA SER A 77 13.51 4.67 -9.18
C SER A 77 12.27 4.81 -8.30
N LEU A 78 11.82 6.04 -8.05
CA LEU A 78 10.61 6.31 -7.25
C LEU A 78 9.34 5.91 -8.00
N SER A 79 9.30 6.12 -9.32
CA SER A 79 8.20 5.62 -10.16
C SER A 79 8.16 4.10 -10.14
N SER A 80 9.30 3.41 -10.30
CA SER A 80 9.41 1.95 -10.19
C SER A 80 8.88 1.41 -8.86
N ILE A 81 9.28 2.00 -7.72
CA ILE A 81 8.75 1.62 -6.40
C ILE A 81 7.24 1.82 -6.33
N THR A 82 6.74 2.93 -6.89
CA THR A 82 5.29 3.23 -6.90
C THR A 82 4.51 2.21 -7.72
N LEU A 83 5.05 1.79 -8.87
CA LEU A 83 4.46 0.77 -9.73
C LEU A 83 4.41 -0.61 -9.06
N LEU A 84 5.51 -1.01 -8.43
CA LEU A 84 5.57 -2.27 -7.68
C LEU A 84 4.59 -2.27 -6.50
N LYS A 85 4.46 -1.13 -5.79
CA LYS A 85 3.44 -0.98 -4.74
C LYS A 85 2.02 -1.13 -5.29
N LYS A 86 1.72 -0.56 -6.46
CA LYS A 86 0.43 -0.71 -7.15
C LYS A 86 0.17 -2.15 -7.56
N LEU A 87 1.15 -2.82 -8.17
CA LEU A 87 1.07 -4.23 -8.56
C LEU A 87 0.74 -5.14 -7.37
N CYS A 88 1.41 -4.93 -6.23
CA CYS A 88 1.17 -5.67 -4.99
C CYS A 88 -0.24 -5.43 -4.41
N ASN A 89 -0.88 -4.30 -4.70
CA ASN A 89 -2.27 -4.06 -4.31
C ASN A 89 -3.23 -4.77 -5.28
N HIS A 90 -3.07 -4.57 -6.58
CA HIS A 90 -3.81 -5.33 -7.61
C HIS A 90 -3.18 -5.14 -9.01
N PRO A 91 -3.08 -6.19 -9.86
CA PRO A 91 -2.53 -6.05 -11.22
C PRO A 91 -3.35 -5.12 -12.12
N ALA A 92 -4.66 -4.96 -11.86
CA ALA A 92 -5.51 -3.97 -12.55
C ALA A 92 -4.95 -2.53 -12.48
N LEU A 93 -4.24 -2.17 -11.42
CA LEU A 93 -3.71 -0.80 -11.23
C LEU A 93 -2.52 -0.47 -12.13
N ILE A 94 -1.91 -1.49 -12.73
CA ILE A 94 -0.82 -1.33 -13.69
C ILE A 94 -1.23 -1.73 -15.11
N TYR A 95 -2.47 -2.18 -15.30
CA TYR A 95 -2.92 -2.74 -16.57
C TYR A 95 -2.80 -1.73 -17.72
N ASP A 96 -3.21 -0.48 -17.49
CA ASP A 96 -3.12 0.57 -18.51
C ASP A 96 -1.67 0.79 -18.98
N LYS A 97 -0.70 0.69 -18.06
CA LYS A 97 0.74 0.80 -18.36
C LYS A 97 1.28 -0.41 -19.14
N CYS A 98 0.68 -1.58 -18.93
CA CYS A 98 0.97 -2.75 -19.75
C CYS A 98 0.41 -2.60 -21.17
N VAL A 99 -0.76 -1.94 -21.32
CA VAL A 99 -1.35 -1.64 -22.64
C VAL A 99 -0.51 -0.62 -23.41
N GLU A 100 0.00 0.40 -22.72
CA GLU A 100 0.85 1.43 -23.31
C GLU A 100 2.30 0.96 -23.57
N GLU A 101 2.65 -0.27 -23.18
CA GLU A 101 4.01 -0.82 -23.25
C GLU A 101 5.07 0.13 -22.68
N GLU A 102 4.76 0.78 -21.56
CA GLU A 102 5.67 1.70 -20.87
C GLU A 102 6.94 0.96 -20.40
N ASP A 103 8.05 1.68 -20.25
CA ASP A 103 9.35 1.14 -19.82
C ASP A 103 9.19 0.17 -18.62
N GLY A 104 9.54 -1.10 -18.85
CA GLY A 104 9.44 -2.17 -17.86
C GLY A 104 8.17 -3.04 -17.94
N PHE A 105 7.24 -2.76 -18.85
CA PHE A 105 6.03 -3.57 -19.08
C PHE A 105 5.88 -4.10 -20.50
N GLU A 106 6.94 -4.10 -21.30
CA GLU A 106 6.94 -4.60 -22.68
C GLU A 106 6.50 -6.07 -22.72
N GLY A 107 5.41 -6.34 -23.45
CA GLY A 107 4.76 -7.64 -23.56
C GLY A 107 4.18 -8.20 -22.25
N ALA A 108 4.01 -7.37 -21.21
CA ALA A 108 3.39 -7.79 -19.95
C ALA A 108 1.92 -8.20 -20.13
N LEU A 109 1.24 -7.71 -21.17
CA LEU A 109 -0.13 -8.08 -21.52
C LEU A 109 -0.32 -9.58 -21.76
N GLU A 110 0.67 -10.26 -22.31
CA GLU A 110 0.60 -11.71 -22.60
C GLU A 110 0.49 -12.57 -21.33
N ILE A 111 0.88 -12.02 -20.18
CA ILE A 111 0.82 -12.71 -18.89
C ILE A 111 -0.60 -12.68 -18.31
N PHE A 112 -1.41 -11.69 -18.69
CA PHE A 112 -2.78 -11.58 -18.23
C PHE A 112 -3.65 -12.72 -18.79
N PRO A 113 -4.67 -13.17 -18.04
CA PRO A 113 -5.54 -14.24 -18.51
C PRO A 113 -6.29 -13.82 -19.79
N PRO A 114 -6.60 -14.77 -20.69
CA PRO A 114 -7.30 -14.47 -21.94
C PRO A 114 -8.69 -13.89 -21.64
N GLY A 115 -9.00 -12.75 -22.27
CA GLY A 115 -10.26 -12.04 -22.06
C GLY A 115 -10.33 -11.18 -20.80
N TYR A 116 -9.18 -10.94 -20.13
CA TYR A 116 -9.11 -10.02 -19.00
C TYR A 116 -9.67 -8.63 -19.34
N SER A 117 -10.46 -8.06 -18.42
CA SER A 117 -11.02 -6.72 -18.55
C SER A 117 -10.91 -5.94 -17.25
N SER A 118 -10.44 -4.69 -17.32
CA SER A 118 -10.36 -3.80 -16.14
C SER A 118 -11.73 -3.36 -15.58
N LYS A 119 -12.82 -3.65 -16.31
CA LYS A 119 -14.20 -3.34 -15.90
C LYS A 119 -14.67 -4.24 -14.76
N ALA A 120 -14.42 -5.54 -14.86
CA ALA A 120 -14.76 -6.50 -13.82
C ALA A 120 -13.57 -6.67 -12.87
N LEU A 121 -13.80 -6.53 -11.56
CA LEU A 121 -12.77 -6.82 -10.58
C LEU A 121 -12.70 -8.32 -10.34
N GLU A 122 -11.52 -8.90 -10.49
CA GLU A 122 -11.23 -10.29 -10.15
C GLU A 122 -10.32 -10.36 -8.91
N PRO A 123 -10.87 -10.54 -7.69
CA PRO A 123 -10.09 -10.52 -6.44
C PRO A 123 -8.97 -11.57 -6.41
N GLN A 124 -9.20 -12.68 -7.11
CA GLN A 124 -8.28 -13.81 -7.27
C GLN A 124 -6.94 -13.46 -7.93
N LEU A 125 -6.85 -12.34 -8.64
CA LEU A 125 -5.62 -11.89 -9.29
C LEU A 125 -4.67 -11.18 -8.32
N SER A 126 -5.11 -10.83 -7.09
CA SER A 126 -4.27 -10.22 -6.07
C SER A 126 -4.38 -10.91 -4.72
N GLY A 127 -3.25 -11.26 -4.11
CA GLY A 127 -3.24 -11.94 -2.82
C GLY A 127 -3.85 -11.11 -1.69
N LYS A 128 -3.59 -9.79 -1.69
CA LYS A 128 -4.19 -8.88 -0.71
C LYS A 128 -5.70 -8.72 -0.92
N MET A 129 -6.13 -8.61 -2.17
CA MET A 129 -7.54 -8.43 -2.49
C MET A 129 -8.33 -9.71 -2.17
N LEU A 130 -7.77 -10.88 -2.45
CA LEU A 130 -8.36 -12.17 -2.08
C LEU A 130 -8.53 -12.33 -0.57
N VAL A 131 -7.50 -11.97 0.21
CA VAL A 131 -7.57 -12.03 1.69
C VAL A 131 -8.59 -11.04 2.23
N LEU A 132 -8.61 -9.81 1.69
CA LEU A 132 -9.61 -8.80 2.04
C LEU A 132 -11.02 -9.31 1.77
N ASP A 133 -11.22 -9.87 0.58
CA ASP A 133 -12.49 -10.44 0.14
C ASP A 133 -12.99 -11.54 1.10
N TYR A 134 -12.08 -12.42 1.51
CA TYR A 134 -12.37 -13.44 2.52
C TYR A 134 -12.71 -12.85 3.89
N ILE A 135 -11.94 -11.87 4.38
CA ILE A 135 -12.20 -11.21 5.67
C ILE A 135 -13.59 -10.57 5.67
N LEU A 136 -13.94 -9.83 4.62
CA LEU A 136 -15.24 -9.17 4.51
C LEU A 136 -16.38 -10.18 4.44
N ALA A 137 -16.22 -11.27 3.69
CA ALA A 137 -17.22 -12.34 3.60
C ALA A 137 -17.43 -13.06 4.96
N VAL A 138 -16.34 -13.33 5.68
CA VAL A 138 -16.41 -13.95 7.01
C VAL A 138 -17.04 -13.01 8.03
N THR A 139 -16.63 -11.73 8.08
CA THR A 139 -17.22 -10.75 8.99
C THR A 139 -18.71 -10.59 8.74
N ARG A 140 -19.14 -10.44 7.47
CA ARG A 140 -20.55 -10.30 7.12
C ARG A 140 -21.40 -11.54 7.47
N SER A 141 -20.82 -12.74 7.37
CA SER A 141 -21.54 -13.99 7.63
C SER A 141 -21.56 -14.39 9.11
N ARG A 142 -20.56 -13.97 9.89
CA ARG A 142 -20.41 -14.39 11.31
C ARG A 142 -20.75 -13.31 12.31
N SER A 143 -20.70 -12.03 11.94
CA SER A 143 -21.01 -10.92 12.84
C SER A 143 -21.74 -9.79 12.13
N SER A 144 -22.23 -8.83 12.91
CA SER A 144 -22.83 -7.58 12.42
C SER A 144 -21.85 -6.40 12.58
N ASP A 145 -20.55 -6.68 12.58
CA ASP A 145 -19.52 -5.68 12.82
C ASP A 145 -19.36 -4.76 11.62
N LYS A 146 -19.00 -3.50 11.90
CA LYS A 146 -18.67 -2.52 10.86
C LYS A 146 -17.18 -2.54 10.59
N VAL A 147 -16.82 -2.61 9.32
CA VAL A 147 -15.42 -2.63 8.86
C VAL A 147 -15.06 -1.27 8.27
N VAL A 148 -13.90 -0.74 8.66
CA VAL A 148 -13.31 0.47 8.07
C VAL A 148 -12.13 0.05 7.22
N LEU A 149 -12.18 0.38 5.92
CA LEU A 149 -11.09 0.13 4.99
C LEU A 149 -10.26 1.40 4.80
N VAL A 150 -8.94 1.26 4.89
CA VAL A 150 -8.00 2.37 4.74
C VAL A 150 -6.96 1.99 3.69
N SER A 151 -6.73 2.88 2.73
CA SER A 151 -5.65 2.76 1.75
C SER A 151 -5.09 4.14 1.46
N ASN A 152 -3.79 4.20 1.20
CA ASN A 152 -3.10 5.44 0.83
C ASN A 152 -3.26 5.78 -0.66
N TYR A 153 -3.88 4.90 -1.46
CA TYR A 153 -4.06 5.07 -2.89
C TYR A 153 -5.54 5.12 -3.23
N THR A 154 -6.02 6.24 -3.78
CA THR A 154 -7.40 6.43 -4.23
C THR A 154 -7.81 5.37 -5.25
N GLN A 155 -6.94 5.06 -6.21
CA GLN A 155 -7.19 4.00 -7.19
C GLN A 155 -7.45 2.62 -6.56
N THR A 156 -6.86 2.33 -5.39
CA THR A 156 -7.16 1.09 -4.66
C THR A 156 -8.53 1.17 -3.96
N LEU A 157 -8.95 2.35 -3.52
CA LEU A 157 -10.31 2.55 -2.99
C LEU A 157 -11.37 2.34 -4.07
N ASP A 158 -11.10 2.74 -5.32
CA ASP A 158 -11.99 2.46 -6.45
C ASP A 158 -12.16 0.95 -6.68
N LEU A 159 -11.11 0.16 -6.45
CA LEU A 159 -11.21 -1.30 -6.48
C LEU A 159 -12.01 -1.84 -5.30
N PHE A 160 -11.85 -1.28 -4.10
CA PHE A 160 -12.70 -1.67 -2.96
C PHE A 160 -14.17 -1.36 -3.23
N GLU A 161 -14.48 -0.24 -3.87
CA GLU A 161 -15.85 0.07 -4.28
C GLU A 161 -16.39 -0.97 -5.26
N LYS A 162 -15.62 -1.33 -6.30
CA LYS A 162 -16.01 -2.40 -7.24
C LYS A 162 -16.24 -3.73 -6.53
N LEU A 163 -15.38 -4.09 -5.57
CA LEU A 163 -15.52 -5.30 -4.75
C LEU A 163 -16.83 -5.29 -3.95
N CYS A 164 -17.10 -4.18 -3.27
CA CYS A 164 -18.29 -4.01 -2.45
C CYS A 164 -19.58 -3.95 -3.28
N ARG A 165 -19.55 -3.43 -4.50
CA ARG A 165 -20.71 -3.43 -5.42
C ARG A 165 -21.01 -4.82 -5.99
N ALA A 166 -20.00 -5.67 -6.11
CA ALA A 166 -20.15 -7.03 -6.61
C ALA A 166 -20.70 -8.02 -5.57
N ARG A 167 -20.91 -7.58 -4.31
CA ARG A 167 -21.37 -8.39 -3.17
C ARG A 167 -22.60 -7.79 -2.49
#